data_AF-A0AA35K1N5-F1
#
_entry.id   AF-A0AA35K1N5-F1
#
_cell.length_a   1.000
_cell.length_b   1.000
_cell.length_c   1.000
_cell.angle_alpha   90.00
_cell.angle_beta   90.00
_cell.angle_gamma   90.00
#
_symmetry.space_group_name_H-M   'P 1'
#
loop_
_entity.id
_entity.type
_entity.pdbx_description
1 polymer ?
#
loop_
_entity_poly.entity_id
_entity_poly.type
_entity_poly.pdbx_seq_one_letter_code
_entity_poly.pdbx_strand_id
1 'polypeptide(L)'
;MVALVDDLQWARDKGESCFLVLLDFSVAFDTINHDILLDRLEGLGAGGTVIQWFRSFLLGRVQKVVVGDECSDPWALTCGVPQGSVLSPMLFNIYMKPLGEIIRGFGLCVHQYAVELYLSFKSEAEEWRVETRKLCGKKNPFRLHLLLPPSQEPAACLNF
;
A
#
# COMPACT_ATOMS: atom_id res chain seq x y z
N MET A 1 11.37 4.81 5.59
CA MET A 1 12.17 5.26 4.43
C MET A 1 13.66 5.01 4.63
N VAL A 2 14.29 5.47 5.72
CA VAL A 2 15.73 5.20 6.00
C VAL A 2 16.05 3.69 6.01
N ALA A 3 15.30 2.89 6.76
CA ALA A 3 15.52 1.43 6.82
C ALA A 3 15.37 0.72 5.45
N LEU A 4 14.47 1.20 4.59
CA LEU A 4 14.32 0.64 3.24
C LEU A 4 15.55 0.97 2.38
N VAL A 5 16.03 2.20 2.45
CA VAL A 5 17.22 2.65 1.70
C VAL A 5 18.45 1.88 2.19
N ASP A 6 18.58 1.69 3.49
CA ASP A 6 19.67 0.92 4.09
C ASP A 6 19.61 -0.57 3.66
N ASP A 7 18.42 -1.18 3.67
CA ASP A 7 18.24 -2.57 3.21
C ASP A 7 18.59 -2.73 1.72
N LEU A 8 18.18 -1.76 0.89
CA LEU A 8 18.51 -1.74 -0.54
C LEU A 8 20.00 -1.54 -0.78
N GLN A 9 20.65 -0.64 -0.03
CA GLN A 9 22.10 -0.42 -0.10
C GLN A 9 22.87 -1.67 0.35
N TRP A 10 22.44 -2.29 1.43
CA TRP A 10 23.06 -3.50 1.95
C TRP A 10 22.99 -4.67 0.96
N ALA A 11 21.83 -4.87 0.33
CA ALA A 11 21.67 -5.90 -0.69
C ALA A 11 22.49 -5.58 -1.95
N ARG A 12 22.57 -4.30 -2.34
CA ARG A 12 23.44 -3.82 -3.43
C ARG A 12 24.91 -4.12 -3.14
N ASP A 13 25.38 -3.88 -1.93
CA ASP A 13 26.77 -4.12 -1.51
C ASP A 13 27.13 -5.61 -1.54
N LYS A 14 26.14 -6.49 -1.38
CA LYS A 14 26.29 -7.94 -1.52
C LYS A 14 26.23 -8.46 -2.96
N GLY A 15 26.02 -7.58 -3.94
CA GLY A 15 25.83 -7.96 -5.34
C GLY A 15 24.49 -8.66 -5.60
N GLU A 16 23.51 -8.53 -4.70
CA GLU A 16 22.20 -9.14 -4.83
C GLU A 16 21.31 -8.27 -5.72
N SER A 17 20.49 -8.90 -6.56
CA SER A 17 19.45 -8.19 -7.32
C SER A 17 18.25 -7.91 -6.42
N CYS A 18 17.80 -6.66 -6.38
CA CYS A 18 16.63 -6.26 -5.59
C CYS A 18 15.52 -5.72 -6.50
N PHE A 19 14.32 -6.21 -6.27
CA PHE A 19 13.12 -5.64 -6.87
C PHE A 19 12.52 -4.63 -5.88
N LEU A 20 11.87 -3.60 -6.39
CA LEU A 20 11.09 -2.66 -5.61
C LEU A 20 9.70 -2.57 -6.22
N VAL A 21 8.76 -3.34 -5.68
CA VAL A 21 7.36 -3.28 -6.12
C VAL A 21 6.66 -2.20 -5.32
N LEU A 22 6.31 -1.06 -5.97
CA LEU A 22 5.45 -0.04 -5.37
C LEU A 22 4.01 -0.33 -5.78
N LEU A 23 3.19 -0.75 -4.82
CA LEU A 23 1.75 -0.84 -5.03
C LEU A 23 1.15 0.54 -4.77
N ASP A 24 0.47 1.12 -5.76
CA ASP A 24 -0.28 2.35 -5.55
C ASP A 24 -1.74 1.99 -5.20
N PHE A 25 -2.10 2.25 -3.96
CA PHE A 25 -3.42 2.02 -3.39
C PHE A 25 -4.27 3.30 -3.45
N SER A 26 -4.22 4.07 -4.54
CA SER A 26 -4.83 5.41 -4.66
C SER A 26 -6.34 5.48 -4.42
N VAL A 27 -7.03 4.32 -4.33
CA VAL A 27 -8.47 4.22 -3.98
C VAL A 27 -8.72 3.37 -2.72
N ALA A 28 -7.67 2.93 -2.03
CA ALA A 28 -7.83 1.91 -1.00
C ALA A 28 -8.41 2.45 0.31
N PHE A 29 -8.32 3.76 0.55
CA PHE A 29 -9.07 4.40 1.63
C PHE A 29 -10.58 4.33 1.39
N ASP A 30 -11.03 4.28 0.13
CA ASP A 30 -12.45 4.25 -0.23
C ASP A 30 -13.04 2.83 -0.27
N THR A 31 -12.19 1.80 -0.15
CA THR A 31 -12.60 0.39 -0.29
C THR A 31 -12.50 -0.42 1.00
N ILE A 32 -12.11 0.20 2.13
CA ILE A 32 -12.04 -0.49 3.42
C ILE A 32 -13.43 -0.98 3.84
N ASN A 33 -13.58 -2.29 4.03
CA ASN A 33 -14.80 -2.83 4.61
C ASN A 33 -14.86 -2.51 6.12
N HIS A 34 -15.98 -1.94 6.58
CA HIS A 34 -16.15 -1.48 7.96
C HIS A 34 -16.14 -2.63 8.96
N ASP A 35 -16.83 -3.73 8.66
CA ASP A 35 -16.94 -4.88 9.58
C ASP A 35 -15.56 -5.52 9.79
N ILE A 36 -14.82 -5.77 8.69
CA ILE A 36 -13.46 -6.31 8.76
C ILE A 36 -12.54 -5.38 9.57
N LEU A 37 -12.64 -4.06 9.40
CA LEU A 37 -11.83 -3.10 10.15
C LEU A 37 -12.19 -3.12 11.65
N LEU A 38 -13.48 -3.19 11.98
CA LEU A 38 -13.95 -3.24 13.36
C LEU A 38 -13.52 -4.54 14.05
N ASP A 39 -13.66 -5.69 13.38
CA ASP A 39 -13.20 -6.99 13.89
C ASP A 39 -11.68 -6.98 14.17
N ARG A 40 -10.91 -6.32 13.29
CA ARG A 40 -9.46 -6.16 13.49
C ARG A 40 -9.14 -5.28 14.69
N LEU A 41 -9.87 -4.19 14.89
CA LEU A 41 -9.72 -3.33 16.05
C LEU A 41 -10.03 -4.09 17.35
N GLU A 42 -11.12 -4.86 17.36
CA GLU A 42 -11.47 -5.74 18.49
C GLU A 42 -10.37 -6.79 18.74
N GLY A 43 -9.83 -7.40 17.69
CA GLY A 43 -8.72 -8.35 17.77
C GLY A 43 -7.40 -7.75 18.29
N LEU A 44 -7.22 -6.42 18.19
CA LEU A 44 -6.11 -5.69 18.80
C LEU A 44 -6.38 -5.26 20.26
N GLY A 45 -7.55 -5.61 20.81
CA GLY A 45 -7.96 -5.30 22.18
C GLY A 45 -8.80 -4.03 22.32
N ALA A 46 -9.28 -3.42 21.22
CA ALA A 46 -10.25 -2.33 21.32
C ALA A 46 -11.61 -2.87 21.77
N GLY A 47 -12.08 -2.45 22.94
CA GLY A 47 -13.36 -2.88 23.49
C GLY A 47 -14.21 -1.74 24.03
N GLY A 48 -15.46 -2.05 24.35
CA GLY A 48 -16.40 -1.14 25.02
C GLY A 48 -16.60 0.18 24.27
N THR A 49 -16.38 1.30 24.96
CA THR A 49 -16.62 2.64 24.40
C THR A 49 -15.74 2.94 23.19
N VAL A 50 -14.52 2.40 23.13
CA VAL A 50 -13.59 2.67 22.04
C VAL A 50 -14.10 2.09 20.72
N ILE A 51 -14.55 0.82 20.74
CA ILE A 51 -15.08 0.21 19.51
C ILE A 51 -16.41 0.85 19.10
N GLN A 52 -17.24 1.27 20.07
CA GLN A 52 -18.49 1.98 19.78
C GLN A 52 -18.23 3.34 19.13
N TRP A 53 -17.16 4.03 19.56
CA TRP A 53 -16.71 5.27 18.93
C TRP A 53 -16.27 5.03 17.48
N PHE A 54 -15.50 3.97 17.21
CA PHE A 54 -15.12 3.61 15.83
C PHE A 54 -16.32 3.22 14.97
N ARG A 55 -17.30 2.48 15.52
CA ARG A 55 -18.56 2.20 14.82
C ARG A 55 -19.27 3.50 14.41
N SER A 56 -19.38 4.45 15.33
CA SER A 56 -19.96 5.77 15.03
C SER A 56 -19.14 6.59 14.03
N PHE A 57 -17.82 6.41 14.01
CA PHE A 57 -16.93 7.10 13.09
C PHE A 57 -17.05 6.58 11.65
N LEU A 58 -17.31 5.27 11.48
CA LEU A 58 -17.35 4.59 10.18
C LEU A 58 -18.77 4.49 9.59
N LEU A 59 -19.77 4.17 10.41
CA LEU A 59 -21.12 3.80 9.95
C LEU A 59 -22.07 4.99 9.82
N GLY A 60 -23.13 4.81 9.03
CA GLY A 60 -24.21 5.82 8.87
C GLY A 60 -23.80 7.06 8.09
N ARG A 61 -22.69 6.98 7.36
CA ARG A 61 -22.13 8.08 6.60
C ARG A 61 -22.84 8.22 5.25
N VAL A 62 -23.04 9.46 4.82
CA VAL A 62 -23.64 9.79 3.53
C VAL A 62 -22.80 10.88 2.88
N GLN A 63 -22.59 10.80 1.56
CA GLN A 63 -21.89 11.80 0.77
C GLN A 63 -22.79 12.35 -0.33
N LYS A 64 -22.48 13.55 -0.82
CA LYS A 64 -23.10 14.14 -2.00
C LYS A 64 -22.07 15.00 -2.72
N VAL A 65 -22.22 15.14 -4.04
CA VAL A 65 -21.33 15.93 -4.87
C VAL A 65 -22.08 17.20 -5.29
N VAL A 66 -21.44 18.35 -5.14
CA VAL A 66 -21.97 19.65 -5.56
C VAL A 66 -21.05 20.24 -6.62
N VAL A 67 -21.60 20.60 -7.78
CA VAL A 67 -20.84 21.20 -8.90
C VAL A 67 -21.60 22.42 -9.39
N GLY A 68 -21.08 23.62 -9.11
CA GLY A 68 -21.81 24.86 -9.34
C GLY A 68 -23.08 24.90 -8.47
N ASP A 69 -24.23 25.08 -9.11
CA ASP A 69 -25.54 25.12 -8.46
C ASP A 69 -26.25 23.75 -8.43
N GLU A 70 -25.65 22.72 -9.04
CA GLU A 70 -26.21 21.37 -9.11
C GLU A 70 -25.70 20.51 -7.93
N CYS A 71 -26.59 19.71 -7.35
CA CYS A 71 -26.28 18.80 -6.23
C CYS A 71 -26.76 17.39 -6.56
N SER A 72 -25.89 16.39 -6.37
CA SER A 72 -26.28 14.99 -6.49
C SER A 72 -27.23 14.57 -5.36
N ASP A 73 -27.95 13.47 -5.60
CA ASP A 73 -28.63 12.76 -4.53
C ASP A 73 -27.62 12.29 -3.46
N PRO A 74 -28.05 12.19 -2.18
CA PRO A 74 -27.23 11.63 -1.13
C PRO A 74 -26.92 10.15 -1.39
N TRP A 75 -25.65 9.77 -1.26
CA TRP A 75 -25.14 8.42 -1.43
C TRP A 75 -24.59 7.88 -0.12
N ALA A 76 -25.12 6.73 0.33
CA ALA A 76 -24.64 6.09 1.55
C ALA A 76 -23.24 5.49 1.36
N LEU A 77 -22.33 5.77 2.29
CA LEU A 77 -20.98 5.22 2.32
C LEU A 77 -20.98 3.92 3.14
N THR A 78 -20.98 2.79 2.44
CA THR A 78 -20.95 1.44 3.04
C THR A 78 -19.55 0.88 3.24
N CYS A 79 -18.54 1.56 2.70
CA CYS A 79 -17.14 1.22 2.83
C CYS A 79 -16.28 2.50 2.81
N GLY A 80 -15.00 2.29 3.07
CA GLY A 80 -13.99 3.32 3.12
C GLY A 80 -13.93 4.04 4.47
N VAL A 81 -12.86 4.79 4.66
CA VAL A 81 -12.66 5.66 5.82
C VAL A 81 -12.83 7.12 5.41
N PRO A 82 -13.20 8.02 6.34
CA PRO A 82 -13.32 9.43 6.06
C PRO A 82 -12.01 10.04 5.51
N GLN A 83 -11.96 10.40 4.23
CA GLN A 83 -10.81 11.11 3.67
C GLN A 83 -10.61 12.46 4.39
N GLY A 84 -9.36 12.81 4.69
CA GLY A 84 -9.02 14.01 5.46
C GLY A 84 -9.06 13.84 6.99
N SER A 85 -9.49 12.68 7.50
CA SER A 85 -9.35 12.38 8.94
C SER A 85 -7.93 11.94 9.29
N VAL A 86 -7.43 12.43 10.44
CA VAL A 86 -6.13 12.04 11.02
C VAL A 86 -6.04 10.54 11.32
N LEU A 87 -7.18 9.88 11.57
CA LEU A 87 -7.22 8.45 11.90
C LEU A 87 -7.21 7.54 10.67
N SER A 88 -7.55 8.06 9.49
CA SER A 88 -7.68 7.25 8.28
C SER A 88 -6.39 6.49 7.92
N PRO A 89 -5.18 7.09 7.98
CA PRO A 89 -3.92 6.36 7.76
C PRO A 89 -3.68 5.24 8.78
N MET A 90 -4.02 5.46 10.06
CA MET A 90 -3.86 4.45 11.11
C MET A 90 -4.80 3.26 10.86
N LEU A 91 -6.07 3.54 10.55
CA LEU A 91 -7.07 2.51 10.26
C LEU A 91 -6.70 1.70 9.02
N PHE A 92 -6.15 2.36 7.99
CA PHE A 92 -5.63 1.68 6.81
C PHE A 92 -4.48 0.70 7.15
N ASN A 93 -3.51 1.13 7.97
CA ASN A 93 -2.41 0.26 8.40
C ASN A 93 -2.91 -0.97 9.17
N ILE A 94 -3.90 -0.79 10.07
CA ILE A 94 -4.52 -1.89 10.81
C ILE A 94 -5.21 -2.87 9.84
N TYR A 95 -5.94 -2.34 8.86
CA TYR A 95 -6.62 -3.14 7.84
C TYR A 95 -5.64 -3.96 6.99
N MET A 96 -4.49 -3.39 6.64
CA MET A 96 -3.46 -4.01 5.77
C MET A 96 -2.46 -4.92 6.51
N LYS A 97 -2.46 -4.95 7.85
CA LYS A 97 -1.52 -5.76 8.65
C LYS A 97 -1.38 -7.22 8.19
N PRO A 98 -2.45 -7.99 7.91
CA PRO A 98 -2.32 -9.39 7.51
C PRO A 98 -1.66 -9.57 6.14
N LEU A 99 -1.82 -8.60 5.22
CA LEU A 99 -1.13 -8.65 3.94
C LEU A 99 0.38 -8.68 4.15
N GLY A 100 0.89 -7.89 5.10
CA GLY A 100 2.31 -7.89 5.46
C GLY A 100 2.77 -9.21 6.08
N GLU A 101 1.93 -9.86 6.88
CA GLU A 101 2.22 -11.17 7.47
C GLU A 101 2.26 -12.28 6.40
N ILE A 102 1.30 -12.28 5.46
CA ILE A 102 1.26 -13.24 4.35
C ILE A 102 2.52 -13.10 3.48
N ILE A 103 2.89 -11.87 3.12
CA ILE A 103 4.09 -11.60 2.32
C ILE A 103 5.35 -12.10 3.03
N ARG A 104 5.51 -11.82 4.32
CA ARG A 104 6.63 -12.34 5.11
C ARG A 104 6.64 -13.88 5.17
N GLY A 105 5.46 -14.50 5.19
CA GLY A 105 5.30 -15.95 5.11
C GLY A 105 5.88 -16.57 3.84
N PHE A 106 5.97 -15.81 2.74
CA PHE A 106 6.64 -16.23 1.50
C PHE A 106 8.15 -15.95 1.49
N GLY A 107 8.74 -15.52 2.60
CA GLY A 107 10.17 -15.18 2.68
C GLY A 107 10.52 -13.85 2.02
N LEU A 108 9.53 -13.02 1.71
CA LEU A 108 9.72 -11.69 1.13
C LEU A 108 9.88 -10.65 2.23
N CYS A 109 10.88 -9.79 2.09
CA CYS A 109 11.05 -8.64 2.97
C CYS A 109 10.01 -7.58 2.59
N VAL A 110 9.27 -7.09 3.59
CA VAL A 110 8.20 -6.13 3.39
C VAL A 110 8.31 -4.93 4.33
N HIS A 111 8.36 -3.75 3.70
CA HIS A 111 8.16 -2.48 4.38
C HIS A 111 6.79 -1.95 3.98
N GLN A 112 5.95 -1.64 4.97
CA GLN A 112 4.60 -1.12 4.78
C GLN A 112 4.54 0.28 5.39
N TYR A 113 4.32 1.29 4.55
CA TYR A 113 4.08 2.65 5.00
C TYR A 113 2.85 3.19 4.28
N ALA A 114 1.72 3.26 4.99
CA ALA A 114 0.45 3.68 4.40
C ALA A 114 0.17 2.92 3.10
N VAL A 115 -0.05 3.62 1.99
CA VAL A 115 -0.38 3.08 0.67
C VAL A 115 0.82 2.54 -0.11
N GLU A 116 2.05 2.60 0.41
CA GLU A 116 3.23 2.09 -0.28
C GLU A 116 3.70 0.76 0.35
N LEU A 117 3.62 -0.29 -0.47
CA LEU A 117 4.26 -1.57 -0.19
C LEU A 117 5.63 -1.59 -0.86
N TYR A 118 6.62 -2.21 -0.20
CA TYR A 118 7.93 -2.48 -0.77
C TYR A 118 8.27 -3.96 -0.60
N LEU A 119 8.73 -4.62 -1.67
CA LEU A 119 9.07 -6.05 -1.68
C LEU A 119 10.48 -6.24 -2.23
N SER A 120 11.39 -6.82 -1.46
CA SER A 120 12.70 -7.27 -1.96
C SER A 120 12.84 -8.80 -1.87
N PHE A 121 13.45 -9.40 -2.88
CA PHE A 121 13.77 -10.83 -2.92
C PHE A 121 15.06 -11.08 -3.70
N LYS A 122 15.77 -12.12 -3.28
CA LYS A 122 17.01 -12.57 -3.91
C LYS A 122 16.69 -13.39 -5.16
N SER A 123 17.31 -13.07 -6.29
CA SER A 123 17.28 -13.88 -7.50
C SER A 123 18.70 -14.34 -7.85
N GLU A 124 18.88 -15.64 -8.10
CA GLU A 124 20.14 -16.22 -8.61
C GLU A 124 20.17 -16.28 -10.15
N ALA A 125 19.09 -15.84 -10.83
CA ALA A 125 18.98 -15.95 -12.28
C ALA A 125 19.39 -14.67 -13.02
N GLU A 126 20.33 -14.81 -13.95
CA GLU A 126 20.92 -13.79 -14.84
C GLU A 126 19.96 -13.26 -15.95
N GLU A 127 18.74 -13.79 -16.07
CA GLU A 127 17.90 -13.67 -17.28
C GLU A 127 16.62 -12.81 -17.13
N TRP A 128 16.69 -11.58 -16.59
CA TRP A 128 15.49 -10.73 -16.42
C TRP A 128 15.37 -9.51 -17.36
N ARG A 129 16.20 -9.41 -18.41
CA ARG A 129 16.25 -8.20 -19.26
C ARG A 129 15.04 -7.92 -20.17
N VAL A 130 14.01 -8.79 -20.25
CA VAL A 130 13.02 -8.71 -21.35
C VAL A 130 11.59 -8.31 -20.94
N GLU A 131 11.13 -8.51 -19.70
CA GLU A 131 9.68 -8.36 -19.41
C GLU A 131 9.30 -7.07 -18.63
N THR A 132 10.25 -6.25 -18.21
CA THR A 132 9.97 -5.01 -17.44
C THR A 132 9.34 -3.89 -18.27
N ARG A 133 9.59 -3.84 -19.59
CA ARG A 133 9.02 -2.80 -20.48
C ARG A 133 7.53 -2.95 -20.73
N LYS A 134 6.98 -4.17 -20.63
CA LYS A 134 5.57 -4.45 -20.94
C LYS A 134 4.61 -4.08 -19.80
N LEU A 135 5.09 -4.00 -18.56
CA LEU A 135 4.27 -3.63 -17.41
C LEU A 135 4.07 -2.11 -17.27
N CYS A 136 5.06 -1.30 -17.64
CA CYS A 136 4.94 0.17 -17.60
C CYS A 136 3.99 0.77 -18.65
N GLY A 137 3.64 0.02 -19.71
CA GLY A 137 2.82 0.52 -20.82
C GLY A 137 1.31 0.30 -20.69
N LYS A 138 0.86 -0.53 -19.75
CA LYS A 138 -0.57 -0.68 -19.43
C LYS A 138 -0.88 0.23 -18.26
N LYS A 139 -2.07 0.85 -18.23
CA LYS A 139 -2.66 1.43 -16.99
C LYS A 139 -2.72 0.32 -15.95
N ASN A 140 -1.62 0.14 -15.23
CA ASN A 140 -1.44 -0.88 -14.25
C ASN A 140 -1.37 -0.13 -12.91
N PRO A 141 -2.23 -0.44 -11.93
CA PRO A 141 -2.13 0.16 -10.59
C PRO A 141 -0.81 -0.20 -9.87
N PHE A 142 -0.01 -1.09 -10.46
CA PHE A 142 1.28 -1.51 -9.94
C PHE A 142 2.42 -0.77 -10.65
N ARG A 143 3.18 0.04 -9.89
CA ARG A 143 4.40 0.70 -10.38
C ARG A 143 5.60 -0.13 -9.97
N LEU A 144 6.11 -0.93 -10.89
CA LEU A 144 7.28 -1.78 -10.64
C LEU A 144 8.56 -0.98 -10.91
N HIS A 145 9.41 -0.81 -9.91
CA HIS A 145 10.75 -0.26 -10.06
C HIS A 145 11.79 -1.38 -9.85
N LEU A 146 12.67 -1.58 -10.83
CA LEU A 146 13.75 -2.57 -10.75
C LEU A 146 15.05 -1.87 -10.36
N LEU A 147 15.72 -2.34 -9.30
CA LEU A 147 17.06 -1.89 -8.93
C LEU A 147 18.06 -3.01 -9.23
N LEU A 148 18.75 -2.89 -10.35
CA LEU A 148 19.78 -3.86 -10.76
C LEU A 148 21.08 -3.65 -9.96
N PRO A 149 21.86 -4.71 -9.72
CA PRO A 149 23.17 -4.58 -9.08
C PRO A 149 24.16 -3.82 -9.98
N PRO A 150 25.16 -3.13 -9.39
CA PRO A 150 26.05 -2.20 -10.09
C PRO A 150 26.96 -2.85 -11.14
N SER A 151 27.08 -4.18 -11.17
CA SER A 151 27.84 -4.90 -12.20
C SER A 151 27.14 -4.91 -13.58
N GLN A 152 25.90 -4.41 -13.69
CA GLN A 152 25.10 -4.44 -14.94
C GLN A 152 24.45 -3.10 -15.38
N GLU A 153 24.98 -1.92 -15.02
CA GLU A 153 24.48 -0.66 -15.61
C GLU A 153 25.18 -0.30 -16.94
N PRO A 154 24.43 0.34 -17.86
CA PRO A 154 24.65 1.77 -17.98
C PRO A 154 23.45 2.56 -17.48
N ALA A 155 23.77 3.58 -16.70
CA ALA A 155 22.90 4.53 -16.03
C ALA A 155 21.65 4.92 -16.83
N ALA A 156 20.48 4.76 -16.20
CA ALA A 156 19.30 5.54 -16.54
C ALA A 156 18.56 5.94 -15.27
N CYS A 157 19.15 6.88 -14.53
CA CYS A 157 18.40 7.75 -13.64
C CYS A 157 17.37 8.52 -14.49
N LEU A 158 16.09 8.16 -14.39
CA LEU A 158 15.01 9.07 -14.79
C LEU A 158 14.68 9.93 -13.56
N ASN A 159 15.17 11.16 -13.59
CA ASN A 159 14.83 12.21 -12.64
C ASN A 159 13.44 12.79 -12.95
N PHE A 160 12.66 12.95 -11.87
CA PHE A 160 11.36 13.63 -11.68
C PHE A 160 10.12 13.03 -12.36
#